data_AF-A0A7C3UKA4-F1
#
_entry.id   AF-A0A7C3UKA4-F1
#
_cell.length_a   1.000
_cell.length_b   1.000
_cell.length_c   1.000
_cell.angle_alpha   90.00
_cell.angle_beta   90.00
_cell.angle_gamma   90.00
#
_symmetry.space_group_name_H-M   'P 1'
#
loop_
_entity.id
_entity.type
_entity.pdbx_description
1 polymer ?
#
loop_
_entity_poly.entity_id
_entity_poly.type
_entity_poly.pdbx_seq_one_letter_code
_entity_poly.pdbx_strand_id
1 'polypeptide(L)'
;MVKTVNKTVGELTVQDFQDIVRKIVREEMSSNWRIDNEGNIIFLFEEDYIDYINKRKGESPLEINAFFIDDQGFTVRYTDEELTAKAKKRIEKAKMEIAKGKGINLEEIKQRLKAKE
;
A
#
# COMPACT_ATOMS: atom_id res chain seq x y z
N MET A 1 18.48 25.67 -28.51
CA MET A 1 17.06 25.81 -28.84
C MET A 1 16.42 24.43 -28.77
N VAL A 2 15.71 24.11 -27.68
CA VAL A 2 14.97 22.85 -27.59
C VAL A 2 13.66 23.05 -28.37
N LYS A 3 13.50 22.35 -29.50
CA LYS A 3 12.24 22.35 -30.24
C LYS A 3 11.23 21.55 -29.43
N THR A 4 10.28 22.23 -28.80
CA THR A 4 9.09 21.59 -28.22
C THR A 4 8.19 21.15 -29.36
N VAL A 5 8.14 19.85 -29.63
CA VAL A 5 7.21 19.27 -30.60
C VAL A 5 5.89 19.02 -29.87
N ASN A 6 4.91 19.91 -30.06
CA ASN A 6 3.56 19.72 -29.54
C ASN A 6 2.81 18.72 -30.43
N LYS A 7 2.96 17.42 -30.16
CA LYS A 7 2.07 16.38 -30.72
C LYS A 7 0.72 16.44 -29.99
N THR A 8 -0.37 16.26 -30.72
CA THR A 8 -1.71 16.10 -30.13
C THR A 8 -1.91 14.66 -29.61
N VAL A 9 -2.81 14.46 -28.65
CA VAL A 9 -3.08 13.13 -28.05
C VAL A 9 -3.50 12.10 -29.11
N GLY A 10 -4.23 12.52 -30.14
CA GLY A 10 -4.67 11.65 -31.25
C GLY A 10 -3.56 11.21 -32.20
N GLU A 11 -2.38 11.83 -32.14
CA GLU A 11 -1.21 11.50 -32.96
C GLU A 11 -0.21 10.62 -32.20
N LEU A 12 -0.50 10.26 -30.94
CA LEU A 12 0.33 9.38 -30.16
C LEU A 12 0.11 7.94 -30.61
N THR A 13 1.21 7.28 -30.97
CA THR A 13 1.20 5.83 -31.14
C THR A 13 1.18 5.13 -29.78
N VAL A 14 0.88 3.84 -29.77
CA VAL A 14 1.01 3.01 -28.55
C VAL A 14 2.44 3.05 -28.00
N GLN A 15 3.45 3.14 -28.87
CA GLN A 15 4.84 3.26 -28.44
C GLN A 15 5.11 4.62 -27.78
N ASP A 16 4.58 5.71 -28.32
CA ASP A 16 4.69 7.04 -27.70
C ASP A 16 4.02 7.04 -26.31
N PHE A 17 2.88 6.36 -26.16
CA PHE A 17 2.21 6.22 -24.87
C PHE A 17 3.03 5.39 -23.87
N GLN A 18 3.61 4.27 -24.31
CA GLN A 18 4.52 3.48 -23.48
C GLN A 18 5.74 4.28 -23.02
N ASP A 19 6.29 5.13 -23.90
CA ASP A 19 7.44 5.96 -23.56
C ASP A 19 7.07 7.11 -22.62
N ILE A 20 5.88 7.70 -22.76
CA ILE A 20 5.33 8.66 -21.80
C ILE A 20 5.13 8.00 -20.43
N VAL A 21 4.50 6.82 -20.38
CA VAL A 21 4.31 6.08 -19.13
C VAL A 21 5.66 5.72 -18.50
N ARG A 22 6.63 5.22 -19.28
CA ARG A 22 7.99 4.92 -18.77
C ARG A 22 8.69 6.17 -18.24
N LYS A 23 8.51 7.32 -18.91
CA LYS A 23 9.10 8.59 -18.47
C LYS A 23 8.46 9.07 -17.17
N ILE A 24 7.13 9.09 -17.09
CA ILE A 24 6.40 9.42 -15.86
C ILE A 24 6.80 8.47 -14.75
N VAL A 25 6.82 7.15 -15.00
CA VAL A 25 7.27 6.18 -14.01
C VAL A 25 8.70 6.46 -13.57
N ARG A 26 9.64 6.76 -14.48
CA ARG A 26 11.03 7.11 -14.10
C ARG A 26 11.14 8.44 -13.34
N GLU A 27 10.32 9.43 -13.67
CA GLU A 27 10.31 10.74 -13.03
C GLU A 27 9.62 10.68 -11.65
N GLU A 28 8.54 9.94 -11.52
CA GLU A 28 7.89 9.59 -10.24
C GLU A 28 8.79 8.67 -9.39
N MET A 29 9.50 7.71 -10.01
CA MET A 29 10.52 6.87 -9.37
C MET A 29 11.78 7.63 -8.96
N SER A 30 11.88 8.94 -9.23
CA SER A 30 12.94 9.76 -8.60
C SER A 30 12.77 9.83 -7.08
N SER A 31 11.55 9.55 -6.59
CA SER A 31 11.29 9.22 -5.20
C SER A 31 11.18 7.71 -5.07
N ASN A 32 12.09 7.12 -4.32
CA ASN A 32 12.12 5.68 -3.99
C ASN A 32 10.87 5.18 -3.22
N TRP A 33 9.92 6.07 -2.94
CA TRP A 33 8.67 5.84 -2.24
C TRP A 33 7.66 6.93 -2.60
N ARG A 34 6.36 6.63 -2.50
CA ARG A 34 5.25 7.58 -2.73
C ARG A 34 4.29 7.59 -1.54
N ILE A 35 3.50 8.65 -1.38
CA ILE A 35 2.44 8.73 -0.37
C ILE A 35 1.09 8.67 -1.09
N ASP A 36 0.18 7.80 -0.65
CA ASP A 36 -1.18 7.75 -1.18
C ASP A 36 -2.12 8.79 -0.52
N ASN A 37 -3.37 8.82 -0.97
CA ASN A 37 -4.36 9.77 -0.45
C ASN A 37 -4.75 9.54 1.02
N GLU A 38 -4.39 8.39 1.59
CA GLU A 38 -4.65 8.03 2.99
C GLU A 38 -3.41 8.27 3.88
N GLY A 39 -2.31 8.76 3.30
CA GLY A 39 -1.06 9.00 4.00
C GLY A 39 -0.18 7.76 4.16
N ASN A 40 -0.48 6.66 3.46
CA ASN A 40 0.35 5.47 3.47
C ASN A 40 1.57 5.67 2.57
N ILE A 41 2.73 5.19 3.02
CA ILE A 41 3.98 5.27 2.26
C ILE A 41 4.16 3.95 1.50
N ILE A 42 4.21 4.04 0.19
CA ILE A 42 4.36 2.90 -0.71
C ILE A 42 5.80 2.88 -1.24
N PHE A 43 6.52 1.82 -0.91
CA PHE A 43 7.86 1.50 -1.38
C PHE A 43 7.77 0.53 -2.55
N LEU A 44 8.70 0.65 -3.50
CA LEU A 44 8.80 -0.32 -4.59
C LEU A 44 9.71 -1.49 -4.21
N PHE A 45 10.79 -1.21 -3.49
CA PHE A 45 11.76 -2.20 -3.04
C PHE A 45 11.99 -2.09 -1.53
N GLU A 46 12.44 -3.18 -0.90
CA GLU A 46 12.70 -3.24 0.54
C GLU A 46 13.90 -2.37 0.94
N GLU A 47 14.91 -2.28 0.07
CA GLU A 47 16.09 -1.46 0.24
C GLU A 47 15.71 0.03 0.43
N ASP A 48 14.67 0.48 -0.27
CA ASP A 48 14.18 1.85 -0.18
C ASP A 48 13.52 2.14 1.19
N TYR A 49 12.84 1.15 1.75
CA TYR A 49 12.27 1.23 3.10
C TYR A 49 13.36 1.27 4.16
N ILE A 50 14.38 0.42 4.03
CA ILE A 50 15.54 0.39 4.92
C ILE A 50 16.26 1.75 4.90
N ASP A 51 16.52 2.28 3.71
CA ASP A 51 17.12 3.60 3.54
C ASP A 51 16.26 4.72 4.12
N TYR A 52 14.94 4.63 3.98
CA TYR A 52 13.99 5.58 4.54
C TYR A 52 14.03 5.62 6.05
N ILE A 53 14.02 4.45 6.71
CA ILE A 53 14.12 4.34 8.18
C ILE A 53 15.47 4.82 8.66
N ASN A 54 16.56 4.40 8.02
CA ASN A 54 17.92 4.76 8.44
C ASN A 54 18.17 6.27 8.43
N LYS A 55 17.52 7.00 7.53
CA LYS A 55 17.58 8.47 7.45
C LYS A 55 16.77 9.16 8.55
N ARG A 56 15.77 8.50 9.13
CA ARG A 56 14.89 9.02 10.19
C ARG A 56 15.26 8.44 11.55
N LYS A 57 16.40 8.88 12.07
CA LYS A 57 16.85 8.49 13.42
C LYS A 57 15.85 9.01 14.48
N GLY A 58 15.03 8.10 15.01
CA GLY A 58 14.13 8.37 16.14
C GLY A 58 12.66 8.05 15.90
N GLU A 59 12.24 7.85 14.65
CA GLU A 59 10.88 7.36 14.34
C GLU A 59 10.85 5.84 14.47
N SER A 60 9.83 5.31 15.14
CA SER A 60 9.66 3.85 15.20
C SER A 60 9.17 3.35 13.84
N PRO A 61 9.72 2.24 13.30
CA PRO A 61 9.16 1.59 12.11
C PRO A 61 7.67 1.25 12.24
N LEU A 62 7.15 1.17 13.48
CA LEU A 62 5.74 0.91 13.82
C LEU A 62 4.81 2.10 13.53
N GLU A 63 5.35 3.32 13.49
CA GLU A 63 4.60 4.55 13.22
C GLU A 63 4.52 4.84 11.71
N ILE A 64 5.29 4.09 10.91
CA ILE A 64 5.33 4.20 9.45
C ILE A 64 4.33 3.20 8.87
N ASN A 65 3.26 3.70 8.26
CA ASN A 65 2.34 2.89 7.46
C ASN A 65 2.99 2.55 6.11
N ALA A 66 3.96 1.65 6.13
CA ALA A 66 4.71 1.20 4.96
C ALA A 66 3.97 0.08 4.21
N PHE A 67 3.85 0.25 2.90
CA PHE A 67 3.31 -0.72 1.96
C PHE A 67 4.30 -0.94 0.82
N PHE A 68 4.16 -2.07 0.14
CA PHE A 68 5.02 -2.53 -0.94
C PHE A 68 4.18 -2.95 -2.13
N ILE A 69 4.77 -2.99 -3.32
CA ILE A 69 4.11 -3.54 -4.50
C ILE A 69 4.62 -4.95 -4.73
N ASP A 70 3.73 -5.93 -4.81
CA ASP A 70 4.11 -7.32 -5.12
C ASP A 70 4.38 -7.53 -6.62
N ASP A 71 4.86 -8.73 -6.98
CA ASP A 71 5.19 -9.11 -8.36
C ASP A 71 3.99 -9.02 -9.33
N GLN A 72 2.77 -8.96 -8.81
CA GLN A 72 1.52 -8.84 -9.58
C GLN A 72 1.00 -7.40 -9.63
N GLY A 73 1.68 -6.46 -8.96
CA GLY A 73 1.32 -5.05 -8.93
C GLY A 73 0.35 -4.66 -7.82
N PHE A 74 0.06 -5.54 -6.85
CA PHE A 74 -0.82 -5.23 -5.73
C PHE A 74 -0.07 -4.58 -4.57
N THR A 75 -0.72 -3.62 -3.90
CA THR A 75 -0.22 -3.00 -2.67
C THR A 75 -0.38 -3.95 -1.50
N VAL A 76 0.72 -4.40 -0.91
CA VAL A 76 0.79 -5.32 0.22
C VAL A 76 1.48 -4.66 1.41
N ARG A 77 1.13 -5.07 2.63
CA ARG A 77 1.82 -4.61 3.85
C ARG A 77 2.72 -5.73 4.35
N TYR A 78 4.03 -5.52 4.34
CA TYR A 78 4.94 -6.36 5.11
C TYR A 78 4.87 -5.92 6.57
N THR A 79 4.50 -6.86 7.44
CA THR A 79 4.64 -6.70 8.88
C THR A 79 5.66 -7.74 9.31
N ASP A 80 6.85 -7.34 9.74
CA ASP A 80 7.85 -8.25 10.34
C ASP A 80 7.41 -8.82 11.71
N GLU A 81 6.12 -8.69 12.04
CA GLU A 81 5.57 -9.08 13.32
C GLU A 81 5.36 -10.60 13.37
N GLU A 82 6.26 -11.31 14.04
CA GLU A 82 5.89 -12.61 14.60
C GLU A 82 4.70 -12.38 15.54
N LEU A 83 3.55 -12.99 15.23
CA LEU A 83 2.37 -12.91 16.08
C LEU A 83 2.75 -13.22 17.53
N THR A 84 2.59 -12.24 18.43
CA THR A 84 2.81 -12.45 19.86
C THR A 84 1.98 -13.64 20.35
N ALA A 85 2.45 -14.36 21.38
CA ALA A 85 1.70 -15.50 21.93
C ALA A 85 0.26 -15.11 22.34
N LYS A 86 0.06 -13.85 22.75
CA LYS A 86 -1.25 -13.28 23.05
C LYS A 86 -2.11 -13.12 21.80
N ALA A 87 -1.55 -12.61 20.71
CA ALA A 87 -2.25 -12.49 19.42
C ALA A 87 -2.64 -13.86 18.86
N LYS A 88 -1.71 -14.84 18.87
CA LYS A 88 -2.00 -16.23 18.47
C LYS A 88 -3.17 -16.83 19.26
N LYS A 89 -3.19 -16.67 20.59
CA LYS A 89 -4.31 -17.13 21.45
C LYS A 89 -5.63 -16.44 21.12
N ARG A 90 -5.63 -15.13 20.82
CA ARG A 90 -6.85 -14.40 20.43
C ARG A 90 -7.40 -14.91 19.10
N ILE A 91 -6.54 -15.16 18.12
CA ILE A 91 -6.91 -15.69 16.81
C ILE A 91 -7.51 -17.09 16.96
N GLU A 92 -6.87 -17.98 17.72
CA GLU A 92 -7.41 -19.32 17.95
C GLU A 92 -8.76 -19.30 18.68
N LYS A 93 -8.91 -18.42 19.68
CA LYS A 93 -10.22 -18.22 20.34
C LYS A 93 -11.27 -17.71 19.36
N ALA A 94 -10.93 -16.77 18.49
CA ALA A 94 -11.84 -16.25 17.48
C ALA A 94 -12.27 -17.34 16.47
N LYS A 95 -11.32 -18.16 16.00
CA LYS A 95 -11.62 -19.32 15.14
C LYS A 95 -12.58 -20.31 15.80
N MET A 96 -12.36 -20.63 17.09
CA MET A 96 -13.27 -21.51 17.83
C MET A 96 -14.67 -20.91 17.98
N GLU A 97 -14.79 -19.61 18.25
CA GLU A 97 -16.09 -18.96 18.38
C GLU A 97 -16.83 -18.89 17.03
N ILE A 98 -16.11 -18.66 15.92
CA ILE A 98 -16.67 -18.74 14.56
C ILE A 98 -17.15 -20.15 14.25
N ALA A 99 -16.35 -21.18 14.55
CA ALA A 99 -16.74 -22.58 14.36
C ALA A 99 -17.97 -22.98 15.19
N LYS A 100 -18.19 -22.32 16.33
CA LYS A 100 -19.40 -22.45 17.17
C LYS A 100 -20.59 -21.62 16.68
N GLY A 101 -20.49 -21.00 15.50
CA GLY A 101 -21.55 -20.17 14.92
C GLY A 101 -21.72 -18.80 15.57
N LYS A 102 -20.76 -18.34 16.37
CA LYS A 102 -20.81 -17.03 17.04
C LYS A 102 -20.13 -15.91 16.25
N GLY A 103 -19.84 -16.14 14.97
CA GLY A 103 -19.44 -15.09 14.05
C GLY A 103 -20.63 -14.17 13.77
N ILE A 104 -20.42 -12.86 13.82
CA ILE A 104 -21.46 -11.88 13.45
C ILE A 104 -21.26 -11.52 11.97
N ASN A 105 -22.36 -11.45 11.22
CA ASN A 105 -22.32 -11.05 9.81
C ASN A 105 -21.93 -9.57 9.69
N LEU A 106 -20.99 -9.28 8.78
CA LEU A 106 -20.51 -7.93 8.52
C LEU A 106 -21.63 -6.95 8.13
N GLU A 107 -22.63 -7.40 7.37
CA GLU A 107 -23.76 -6.53 7.00
C GLU A 107 -24.68 -6.22 8.19
N GLU A 108 -24.84 -7.16 9.12
CA GLU A 108 -25.59 -6.92 10.35
C GLU A 108 -24.88 -5.91 11.27
N ILE A 109 -23.53 -5.95 11.31
CA ILE A 109 -22.72 -4.96 12.03
C ILE A 109 -22.88 -3.57 11.39
N LYS A 110 -22.77 -3.48 10.06
CA LYS A 110 -22.93 -2.20 9.34
C LYS A 110 -24.30 -1.58 9.59
N GLN A 111 -25.37 -2.38 9.57
CA GLN A 111 -26.72 -1.89 9.86
C GLN A 111 -26.86 -1.41 11.31
N ARG A 112 -26.30 -2.14 12.29
CA ARG A 112 -26.33 -1.72 13.71
C ARG A 112 -25.54 -0.46 14.00
N LEU A 113 -24.44 -0.24 13.29
CA LEU A 113 -23.64 0.98 13.42
C LEU A 113 -24.36 2.18 12.80
N LYS A 114 -24.97 2.01 11.62
CA LYS A 114 -25.81 3.04 10.99
C LYS A 114 -27.07 3.38 11.79
N ALA A 115 -27.63 2.43 12.53
CA ALA A 115 -28.80 2.64 13.38
C ALA A 115 -28.48 3.31 14.72
N LYS A 116 -27.21 3.56 15.01
CA LYS A 116 -26.73 4.27 16.22
C LYS A 116 -26.28 5.70 15.94
N GLU A 117 -26.32 6.14 14.69
CA GLU A 117 -26.22 7.54 14.27
C GLU A 117 -27.61 8.17 14.21
#